data_AF-A0A848YFW4-F1
#
_entry.id   AF-A0A848YFW4-F1
#
_cell.length_a   1.000
_cell.length_b   1.000
_cell.length_c   1.000
_cell.angle_alpha   90.00
_cell.angle_beta   90.00
_cell.angle_gamma   90.00
#
_symmetry.space_group_name_H-M   'P 1'
#
loop_
_entity.id
_entity.type
_entity.pdbx_description
1 polymer ?
#
loop_
_entity_poly.entity_id
_entity_poly.type
_entity_poly.pdbx_seq_one_letter_code
_entity_poly.pdbx_strand_id
1 'polypeptide(L)' 'SISSELANGGEVRLVGFGTFSVSHRAASQGRNPRTGESMQIPASNNPKFKAGKALKDAVNS' A
#
# COMPACT_ATOMS: atom_id res chain seq x y z
N SER A 1 11.55 -8.02 -9.85
CA SER A 1 10.96 -6.68 -10.03
C SER A 1 10.26 -6.28 -8.73
N ILE A 2 9.90 -4.99 -8.53
CA ILE A 2 9.17 -4.57 -7.33
C ILE A 2 7.86 -5.37 -7.17
N SER A 3 7.12 -5.55 -8.26
CA SER A 3 5.86 -6.31 -8.26
C SER A 3 6.03 -7.76 -7.79
N SER A 4 7.07 -8.46 -8.27
CA SER A 4 7.32 -9.86 -7.85
C SER A 4 7.69 -9.96 -6.38
N GLU A 5 8.51 -9.04 -5.87
CA GLU A 5 8.92 -9.05 -4.46
C GLU A 5 7.73 -8.81 -3.53
N LEU A 6 6.89 -7.82 -3.86
CA LEU A 6 5.68 -7.53 -3.09
C LEU A 6 4.65 -8.67 -3.19
N ALA A 7 4.54 -9.34 -4.35
CA ALA A 7 3.66 -10.51 -4.47
C ALA A 7 4.06 -11.66 -3.53
N ASN A 8 5.36 -11.78 -3.23
CA ASN A 8 5.90 -12.77 -2.30
C ASN A 8 5.83 -12.31 -0.83
N GLY A 9 5.26 -11.14 -0.55
CA GLY A 9 5.18 -10.57 0.81
C GLY A 9 6.48 -9.88 1.27
N GLY A 10 7.44 -9.69 0.38
CA GLY A 10 8.71 -9.04 0.66
C GLY A 10 8.60 -7.51 0.71
N GLU A 11 9.76 -6.87 0.92
CA GLU A 11 9.93 -5.42 0.97
C GLU A 11 11.08 -5.00 0.07
N VAL A 12 10.90 -3.93 -0.70
CA VAL A 12 11.97 -3.33 -1.52
C VAL A 12 12.36 -1.97 -0.95
N ARG A 13 13.62 -1.84 -0.55
CA ARG A 13 14.20 -0.56 -0.09
C ARG A 13 15.06 0.04 -1.19
N LEU A 14 14.72 1.26 -1.60
CA LEU A 14 15.51 2.08 -2.50
C LEU A 14 16.11 3.22 -1.68
N VAL A 15 17.39 3.12 -1.34
CA VAL A 15 18.09 4.09 -0.48
C VAL A 15 17.95 5.50 -1.06
N GLY A 16 17.57 6.46 -0.21
CA GLY A 16 17.28 7.85 -0.60
C GLY A 16 15.88 8.07 -1.19
N PHE A 17 15.36 7.11 -1.95
CA PHE A 17 14.07 7.26 -2.65
C PHE A 17 12.87 6.86 -1.79
N GLY A 18 12.88 5.66 -1.21
CA GLY A 18 11.78 5.17 -0.39
C GLY A 18 11.69 3.64 -0.29
N THR A 19 10.62 3.19 0.34
CA THR A 19 10.39 1.78 0.65
C THR A 19 9.04 1.34 0.13
N PHE A 20 9.00 0.23 -0.60
CA PHE A 20 7.78 -0.47 -0.98
C PHE A 20 7.60 -1.68 -0.10
N SER A 21 6.43 -1.83 0.52
CA SER A 21 6.08 -2.96 1.38
C SER A 21 4.64 -3.41 1.17
N VAL A 22 4.28 -4.57 1.73
CA VAL A 22 2.91 -5.07 1.76
C VAL A 22 2.27 -4.76 3.11
N SER A 23 1.05 -4.23 3.10
CA SER A 23 0.21 -4.06 4.28
C SER A 23 -0.96 -5.02 4.21
N HIS A 24 -1.18 -5.78 5.28
CA HIS A 24 -2.37 -6.62 5.39
C HIS A 24 -3.57 -5.80 5.84
N ARG A 25 -4.69 -5.95 5.15
CA ARG A 25 -5.99 -5.37 5.50
C ARG A 25 -6.92 -6.50 5.93
N ALA A 26 -7.39 -6.44 7.16
CA ALA A 26 -8.37 -7.40 7.65
C ALA A 26 -9.71 -7.27 6.91
N ALA A 27 -10.46 -8.37 6.87
CA ALA A 27 -11.82 -8.34 6.36
C ALA A 27 -12.67 -7.36 7.19
N SER A 28 -13.57 -6.63 6.53
CA SER A 28 -14.41 -5.63 7.17
C SER A 28 -15.79 -5.60 6.52
N GLN A 29 -16.80 -5.11 7.23
CA GLN A 29 -18.07 -4.74 6.60
C GLN A 29 -18.00 -3.29 6.13
N GLY A 30 -18.29 -3.08 4.86
CA GLY A 30 -18.45 -1.76 4.26
C GLY A 30 -19.87 -1.50 3.82
N ARG A 31 -20.11 -0.34 3.21
CA ARG A 31 -21.36 -0.02 2.52
C ARG A 31 -21.08 0.34 1.07
N ASN A 32 -21.99 -0.04 0.19
CA ASN A 32 -21.97 0.41 -1.18
C ASN A 32 -22.15 1.93 -1.21
N PRO A 33 -21.19 2.72 -1.75
CA PRO A 33 -21.29 4.17 -1.74
C PRO A 33 -22.46 4.72 -2.57
N ARG A 34 -23.04 3.91 -3.47
CA ARG A 34 -24.17 4.29 -4.32
C ARG A 34 -25.54 3.93 -3.76
N THR A 35 -25.66 2.82 -3.02
CA THR A 35 -26.96 2.31 -2.51
C THR A 35 -27.08 2.32 -0.98
N GLY A 36 -25.96 2.41 -0.26
CA GLY A 36 -25.92 2.35 1.20
C GLY A 36 -26.09 0.93 1.79
N GLU A 37 -26.27 -0.09 0.95
CA GLU A 37 -26.40 -1.48 1.37
C GLU A 37 -25.10 -2.00 1.98
N SER A 38 -25.21 -2.85 3.00
CA SER A 38 -24.06 -3.50 3.62
C SER A 38 -23.40 -4.49 2.67
N MET A 39 -22.06 -4.54 2.69
CA MET A 39 -21.29 -5.48 1.89
C MET A 39 -20.07 -5.97 2.65
N GLN A 40 -19.73 -7.26 2.47
CA GLN A 40 -18.51 -7.82 3.02
C GLN A 40 -17.33 -7.45 2.13
N ILE A 41 -16.27 -6.96 2.75
CA ILE A 41 -14.98 -6.68 2.12
C ILE A 41 -14.02 -7.75 2.64
N PRO A 42 -13.53 -8.67 1.79
CA PRO A 42 -12.60 -9.70 2.21
C PRO A 42 -11.27 -9.10 2.64
N ALA A 43 -10.50 -9.87 3.42
CA ALA A 43 -9.13 -9.50 3.74
C ALA A 43 -8.29 -9.40 2.47
N SER A 44 -7.36 -8.45 2.41
CA SER A 44 -6.54 -8.21 1.23
C SER A 44 -5.13 -7.76 1.61
N ASN A 45 -4.20 -7.97 0.69
CA ASN A 45 -2.86 -7.40 0.77
C ASN A 45 -2.79 -6.17 -0.13
N ASN A 46 -2.33 -5.05 0.43
CA ASN A 46 -2.24 -3.79 -0.28
C ASN A 46 -0.77 -3.36 -0.39
N PRO A 47 -0.30 -2.90 -1.56
CA PRO A 47 1.01 -2.28 -1.67
C PRO A 47 1.02 -0.96 -0.91
N LYS A 48 2.13 -0.67 -0.24
CA LYS A 48 2.37 0.57 0.48
C LYS A 48 3.72 1.14 0.05
N PHE A 49 3.77 2.45 -0.17
CA PHE A 49 5.03 3.16 -0.41
C PHE A 49 5.27 4.19 0.70
N LYS A 50 6.49 4.22 1.23
CA LYS A 50 6.97 5.25 2.14
C LYS A 50 8.09 6.02 1.46
N ALA A 51 7.82 7.28 1.11
CA ALA A 51 8.83 8.17 0.53
C ALA A 51 9.99 8.40 1.51
N GLY A 52 11.21 8.26 0.99
CA GLY A 52 12.47 8.56 1.67
C GLY A 52 12.68 10.07 1.82
N LYS A 53 13.67 10.44 2.63
CA LYS A 53 13.99 11.85 2.88
C LYS A 53 14.42 12.57 1.61
N ALA A 54 15.33 11.99 0.82
CA ALA A 54 15.84 12.66 -0.39
C ALA A 54 14.74 12.94 -1.42
N LEU A 55 13.79 12.02 -1.61
CA LEU A 55 12.63 12.27 -2.49
C LEU A 55 11.76 13.42 -1.97
N LYS A 56 11.49 13.47 -0.66
CA LYS A 56 10.70 14.55 -0.06
C LYS A 56 11.39 15.90 -0.21
N ASP A 57 12.68 15.95 0.09
CA ASP A 57 13.48 17.17 -0.01
C ASP A 57 13.54 17.68 -1.47
N ALA A 58 13.68 16.77 -2.44
CA ALA A 58 13.75 17.13 -3.86
C ALA A 58 12.43 17.71 -4.43
N VAL A 59 11.28 17.35 -3.85
CA VAL A 59 9.96 17.82 -4.30
C VAL A 59 9.50 19.05 -3.50
N ASN A 60 9.97 19.21 -2.28
CA ASN A 60 9.63 20.34 -1.41
C ASN A 60 10.65 21.48 -1.58
N SER A 61 10.71 22.03 -2.80
CA SER A 61 11.51 23.20 -3.20
C SER A 61 10.64 24.44 -3.37
#